data_AF-A0A1D8X6N0-F1
#
_entry.id   AF-A0A1D8X6N0-F1
#
_cell.length_a   1.000
_cell.length_b   1.000
_cell.length_c   1.000
_cell.angle_alpha   90.00
_cell.angle_beta   90.00
_cell.angle_gamma   90.00
#
_symmetry.space_group_name_H-M   'P 1'
#
loop_
_entity.id
_entity.type
_entity.pdbx_description
1 polymer ?
#
loop_
_entity_poly.entity_id
_entity_poly.type
_entity_poly.pdbx_seq_one_letter_code
_entity_poly.pdbx_strand_id
1 'polypeptide(L)'
;MKQPKGVDDLAARLGAAVTSPLVSPAAVAPAPISTPEPAAAPAPVRERTRTVAKTAGKGAAKKEPADTMQLTLRPSRTLFARYVAAAADRSRQLGRVVSAQEIMLEILEKGAV
;
A
#
# COMPACT_ATOMS: atom_id res chain seq x y z
N MET A 1 -22.97 -16.31 35.48
CA MET A 1 -22.92 -15.52 34.23
C MET A 1 -23.46 -16.39 33.10
N LYS A 2 -24.54 -15.97 32.41
CA LYS A 2 -25.13 -16.73 31.28
C LYS A 2 -24.36 -16.40 30.00
N GLN A 3 -23.89 -17.41 29.27
CA GLN A 3 -23.22 -17.19 28.00
C GLN A 3 -24.20 -16.68 26.92
N PRO A 4 -23.77 -15.75 26.05
CA PRO A 4 -24.60 -15.28 24.95
C PRO A 4 -24.78 -16.40 23.91
N LYS A 5 -26.03 -16.81 23.70
CA LYS A 5 -26.40 -17.77 22.66
C LYS A 5 -26.17 -17.11 21.28
N GLY A 6 -25.39 -17.76 20.41
CA GLY A 6 -25.16 -17.30 19.03
C GLY A 6 -23.70 -17.03 18.66
N VAL A 7 -22.76 -17.16 19.59
CA VAL A 7 -21.32 -17.02 19.27
C VAL A 7 -20.85 -18.18 18.38
N ASP A 8 -21.25 -19.41 18.69
CA ASP A 8 -20.90 -20.59 17.89
C ASP A 8 -21.51 -20.58 16.49
N ASP A 9 -22.74 -20.08 16.35
CA ASP A 9 -23.43 -19.93 15.06
C ASP A 9 -22.74 -18.88 14.16
N LEU A 10 -22.27 -17.79 14.77
CA LEU A 10 -21.52 -16.74 14.07
C LEU A 10 -20.14 -17.24 13.61
N ALA A 11 -19.45 -18.03 14.43
CA ALA A 11 -18.19 -18.66 14.06
C ALA A 11 -18.37 -19.65 12.89
N ALA A 12 -19.44 -20.46 12.92
CA ALA A 12 -19.77 -21.38 11.83
C ALA A 12 -20.08 -20.65 10.52
N ARG A 13 -20.83 -19.54 10.59
CA ARG A 13 -21.15 -18.69 9.43
C ARG A 13 -19.92 -18.01 8.83
N LEU A 14 -19.00 -17.54 9.67
CA LEU A 14 -17.73 -16.98 9.19
C LEU A 14 -16.86 -18.04 8.51
N GLY A 15 -16.79 -19.25 9.07
CA GLY A 15 -16.06 -20.37 8.45
C GLY A 15 -16.59 -20.74 7.06
N ALA A 16 -17.91 -20.80 6.89
CA ALA A 16 -18.54 -21.08 5.60
C ALA A 16 -18.35 -19.95 4.57
N ALA A 17 -18.25 -18.70 5.01
CA ALA A 17 -18.01 -17.56 4.12
C ALA A 17 -16.58 -17.51 3.58
N VAL A 18 -15.59 -18.02 4.34
CA VAL A 18 -14.17 -18.05 3.91
C VAL A 18 -13.95 -19.01 2.74
N THR A 19 -14.73 -20.08 2.64
CA THR A 19 -14.60 -21.08 1.58
C THR A 19 -15.46 -20.78 0.35
N SER A 20 -16.28 -19.72 0.38
CA SER A 20 -17.09 -19.32 -0.77
C SER A 20 -16.31 -18.39 -1.71
N PRO A 21 -16.11 -18.76 -2.99
CA PRO A 21 -15.42 -17.91 -3.95
C PRO A 21 -16.26 -16.66 -4.28
N LEU A 22 -15.66 -15.48 -4.13
CA LEU A 22 -16.31 -14.17 -4.30
C LEU A 22 -16.56 -13.76 -5.77
N VAL A 23 -16.22 -14.61 -6.74
CA VAL A 23 -16.32 -14.28 -8.17
C VAL A 23 -16.71 -15.54 -8.95
N SER A 24 -17.90 -15.53 -9.54
CA SER A 24 -18.21 -16.42 -10.65
C SER A 24 -17.38 -15.98 -11.86
N PRO A 25 -16.53 -16.82 -12.47
CA PRO A 25 -15.83 -16.45 -13.69
C PRO A 25 -16.86 -16.36 -14.81
N ALA A 26 -17.26 -15.13 -15.15
CA ALA A 26 -17.96 -14.85 -16.39
C ALA A 26 -17.03 -15.25 -17.55
N ALA A 27 -17.43 -16.26 -18.31
CA ALA A 27 -16.77 -16.67 -19.53
C ALA A 27 -16.78 -15.49 -20.51
N VAL A 28 -15.61 -14.96 -20.83
CA VAL A 28 -15.43 -13.97 -21.90
C VAL A 28 -14.91 -14.72 -23.12
N ALA A 29 -15.76 -14.82 -24.14
CA ALA A 29 -15.45 -15.40 -25.45
C ALA A 29 -14.38 -14.56 -26.19
N PRO A 30 -13.59 -15.16 -27.10
CA PRO A 30 -12.53 -14.47 -27.82
C PRO A 30 -13.07 -13.81 -29.10
N ALA A 31 -12.69 -12.54 -29.34
CA ALA A 31 -12.86 -11.85 -30.63
C ALA A 31 -11.85 -10.68 -30.72
N PRO A 32 -11.45 -10.21 -31.92
CA PRO A 32 -10.06 -10.29 -32.38
C PRO A 32 -9.31 -8.95 -32.39
N ILE A 33 -7.99 -9.13 -32.44
CA ILE A 33 -6.89 -8.21 -32.77
C ILE A 33 -7.26 -7.16 -33.82
N SER A 34 -6.92 -5.89 -33.57
CA SER A 34 -6.67 -4.88 -34.60
C SER A 34 -5.69 -3.84 -34.08
N THR A 35 -4.47 -3.90 -34.64
CA THR A 35 -3.44 -2.84 -34.63
C THR A 35 -3.44 -2.25 -36.04
N PRO A 36 -3.47 -0.91 -36.21
CA PRO A 36 -2.30 -0.16 -36.68
C PRO A 36 -2.16 1.21 -35.97
N GLU A 37 -0.97 1.61 -35.50
CA GLU A 37 0.06 2.45 -36.17
C GLU A 37 -0.27 3.98 -36.18
N PRO A 38 0.67 4.92 -36.42
CA PRO A 38 1.11 5.91 -35.44
C PRO A 38 0.92 7.38 -35.89
N ALA A 39 1.39 8.30 -35.03
CA ALA A 39 1.69 9.72 -35.27
C ALA A 39 0.52 10.74 -35.27
N ALA A 40 0.57 11.66 -34.29
CA ALA A 40 0.68 13.11 -34.49
C ALA A 40 0.30 13.87 -33.20
N ALA A 41 1.27 14.58 -32.62
CA ALA A 41 1.02 15.76 -31.78
C ALA A 41 0.58 16.94 -32.70
N PRO A 42 -0.08 18.03 -32.23
CA PRO A 42 0.46 18.94 -31.20
C PRO A 42 -0.53 19.70 -30.27
N ALA A 43 -0.05 19.98 -29.03
CA ALA A 43 -0.11 21.22 -28.23
C ALA A 43 -1.48 21.90 -27.84
N PRO A 44 -1.51 22.98 -27.02
CA PRO A 44 -1.07 23.10 -25.62
C PRO A 44 -2.12 23.85 -24.75
N VAL A 45 -2.47 23.44 -23.52
CA VAL A 45 -3.28 24.32 -22.65
C VAL A 45 -3.05 24.11 -21.14
N ARG A 46 -2.72 25.25 -20.50
CA ARG A 46 -2.89 25.65 -19.09
C ARG A 46 -1.85 25.18 -18.07
N GLU A 47 -0.86 26.06 -17.95
CA GLU A 47 -0.33 26.54 -16.68
C GLU A 47 -1.42 26.57 -15.60
N ARG A 48 -1.17 25.86 -14.50
CA ARG A 48 -1.85 26.12 -13.24
C ARG A 48 -0.78 26.38 -12.20
N THR A 49 -0.44 27.65 -12.07
CA THR A 49 0.34 28.21 -10.98
C THR A 49 -0.32 27.80 -9.66
N ARG A 50 0.19 26.77 -9.01
CA ARG A 50 -0.05 26.50 -7.60
C ARG A 50 1.17 27.00 -6.84
N THR A 51 1.06 28.22 -6.35
CA THR A 51 1.89 28.74 -5.26
C THR A 51 1.71 27.82 -4.05
N VAL A 52 2.65 26.89 -3.86
CA VAL A 52 2.84 26.21 -2.58
C VAL A 52 3.89 27.00 -1.82
N ALA A 53 3.42 27.90 -0.95
CA ALA A 53 4.26 28.43 0.11
C ALA A 53 4.65 27.25 1.03
N LYS A 54 5.89 26.77 0.92
CA LYS A 54 6.47 25.79 1.84
C LYS A 54 7.44 26.50 2.79
N THR A 55 6.89 27.06 3.86
CA THR A 55 7.62 27.27 5.11
C THR A 55 7.59 25.97 5.91
N ALA A 56 8.72 25.25 5.91
CA ALA A 56 9.16 24.28 6.91
C ALA A 56 10.51 23.78 6.41
N GLY A 57 11.62 23.95 7.11
CA GLY A 57 11.82 23.86 8.54
C GLY A 57 13.16 23.15 8.69
N LYS A 58 14.13 23.91 9.17
CA LYS A 58 15.54 23.57 9.37
C LYS A 58 15.67 22.35 10.30
N GLY A 59 16.44 21.35 9.88
CA GLY A 59 16.73 20.17 10.70
C GLY A 59 17.49 19.09 9.96
N ALA A 60 18.61 19.43 9.31
CA ALA A 60 19.57 18.42 8.86
C ALA A 60 20.28 17.84 10.09
N ALA A 61 19.60 16.94 10.80
CA ALA A 61 20.29 16.04 11.72
C ALA A 61 21.25 15.19 10.87
N LYS A 62 22.54 15.26 11.21
CA LYS A 62 23.59 14.46 10.60
C LYS A 62 23.20 12.99 10.76
N LYS A 63 22.67 12.40 9.69
CA LYS A 63 22.44 10.97 9.60
C LYS A 63 23.83 10.34 9.59
N GLU A 64 24.15 9.55 10.61
CA GLU A 64 25.34 8.71 10.63
C GLU A 64 25.49 8.00 9.28
N PRO A 65 26.72 7.80 8.78
CA PRO A 65 26.93 6.98 7.60
C PRO A 65 26.50 5.55 7.93
N ALA A 66 25.23 5.26 7.68
CA ALA A 66 24.68 3.93 7.81
C ALA A 66 25.36 3.06 6.74
N ASP A 67 26.00 1.97 7.17
CA ASP A 67 26.57 0.92 6.31
C ASP A 67 25.43 0.16 5.61
N THR A 68 24.72 0.88 4.74
CA THR A 68 23.47 0.47 4.12
C THR A 68 23.55 0.75 2.64
N MET A 69 23.14 -0.23 1.84
CA MET A 69 23.04 -0.08 0.39
C MET A 69 21.61 0.32 0.01
N GLN A 70 21.50 1.17 -1.00
CA GLN A 70 20.19 1.50 -1.57
C GLN A 70 19.65 0.30 -2.34
N LEU A 71 18.45 -0.15 -1.97
CA LEU A 71 17.72 -1.21 -2.66
C LEU A 71 16.39 -0.67 -3.20
N THR A 72 16.13 -0.88 -4.49
CA THR A 72 14.85 -0.51 -5.10
C THR A 72 13.96 -1.73 -5.19
N LEU A 73 12.85 -1.71 -4.46
CA LEU A 73 11.84 -2.77 -4.45
C LEU A 73 10.58 -2.33 -5.18
N ARG A 74 9.85 -3.29 -5.77
CA ARG A 74 8.54 -3.07 -6.38
C ARG A 74 7.46 -3.89 -5.64
N PRO A 75 7.08 -3.48 -4.41
CA PRO A 75 6.00 -4.14 -3.69
C PRO A 75 4.67 -4.00 -4.45
N SER A 76 3.76 -4.95 -4.26
CA SER A 76 2.39 -4.80 -4.75
C SER A 76 1.70 -3.61 -4.06
N ARG A 77 0.73 -2.98 -4.74
CA ARG A 77 0.03 -1.80 -4.19
C ARG A 77 -0.66 -2.12 -2.86
N THR A 78 -1.26 -3.30 -2.74
CA THR A 78 -1.92 -3.77 -1.52
C THR A 78 -0.95 -3.91 -0.37
N LEU A 79 0.24 -4.46 -0.62
CA LEU A 79 1.27 -4.64 0.40
C LEU A 79 1.85 -3.29 0.84
N PHE A 80 2.11 -2.38 -0.10
CA PHE A 80 2.55 -1.03 0.24
C PHE A 80 1.52 -0.26 1.09
N ALA A 81 0.23 -0.38 0.77
CA ALA A 81 -0.84 0.24 1.56
C ALA A 81 -0.88 -0.27 3.01
N ARG A 82 -0.61 -1.56 3.24
CA ARG A 82 -0.51 -2.14 4.60
C ARG A 82 0.67 -1.54 5.36
N TYR A 83 1.82 -1.32 4.72
CA TYR A 83 2.95 -0.67 5.37
C TYR A 83 2.67 0.79 5.72
N VAL A 84 1.94 1.51 4.87
CA VAL A 84 1.51 2.88 5.17
C VAL A 84 0.58 2.91 6.39
N ALA A 85 -0.39 2.00 6.47
CA ALA A 85 -1.27 1.89 7.63
C ALA A 85 -0.48 1.57 8.92
N ALA A 86 0.39 0.55 8.86
CA ALA A 86 1.24 0.17 9.99
C ALA A 86 2.19 1.30 10.44
N ALA A 87 2.72 2.08 9.51
CA ALA A 87 3.56 3.24 9.81
C ALA A 87 2.75 4.33 10.53
N ALA A 88 1.51 4.58 10.12
CA ALA A 88 0.63 5.52 10.79
C ALA A 88 0.29 5.09 12.22
N ASP A 89 -0.01 3.81 12.43
CA ASP A 89 -0.29 3.27 13.76
C ASP A 89 0.95 3.37 14.67
N ARG A 90 2.12 2.99 14.16
CA ARG A 90 3.37 3.06 14.91
C ARG A 90 3.79 4.50 15.20
N SER A 91 3.48 5.42 14.30
CA SER A 91 3.71 6.84 14.51
C SER A 91 2.89 7.40 15.66
N ARG A 92 1.63 6.97 15.78
CA ARG A 92 0.76 7.33 16.92
C ARG A 92 1.28 6.74 18.22
N GLN A 93 1.75 5.50 18.21
CA GLN A 93 2.24 4.81 19.42
C GLN A 93 3.56 5.40 19.94
N LEU A 94 4.50 5.71 19.06
CA LEU A 94 5.83 6.21 19.44
C LEU A 94 5.88 7.73 19.62
N GLY A 95 4.81 8.45 19.26
CA GLY A 95 4.79 9.92 19.26
C GLY A 95 5.77 10.56 18.28
N ARG A 96 6.31 9.80 17.32
CA ARG A 96 7.22 10.27 16.27
C ARG A 96 6.74 9.84 14.90
N VAL A 97 7.09 10.58 13.85
CA VAL A 97 6.76 10.17 12.47
C VAL A 97 7.58 8.94 12.11
N VAL A 98 6.91 7.88 11.66
CA VAL A 98 7.51 6.65 11.13
C VAL A 98 7.11 6.51 9.68
N SER A 99 8.06 6.17 8.83
CA SER A 99 7.86 5.99 7.39
C SER A 99 7.51 4.53 7.03
N ALA A 100 6.82 4.35 5.90
CA ALA A 100 6.55 3.02 5.36
C ALA A 100 7.82 2.24 5.02
N GLN A 101 8.92 2.94 4.67
CA GLN A 101 10.22 2.31 4.40
C GLN A 101 10.85 1.72 5.66
N GLU A 102 10.76 2.40 6.81
CA GLU A 102 11.25 1.86 8.09
C GLU A 102 10.49 0.61 8.50
N ILE A 103 9.16 0.59 8.33
CA ILE A 103 8.35 -0.62 8.58
C ILE A 103 8.77 -1.76 7.64
N MET A 104 9.02 -1.44 6.37
CA MET A 104 9.46 -2.43 5.39
C MET A 104 10.82 -3.03 5.76
N LEU A 105 11.77 -2.22 6.20
CA LEU A 105 13.09 -2.69 6.67
C LEU A 105 12.94 -3.58 7.91
N GLU A 106 12.15 -3.17 8.90
CA GLU A 106 11.89 -3.96 10.11
C GLU A 106 11.31 -5.36 9.77
N ILE A 107 10.43 -5.44 8.78
CA ILE A 107 9.84 -6.71 8.35
C ILE A 107 10.87 -7.58 7.62
N LEU A 108 11.71 -6.99 6.77
CA LEU A 108 12.78 -7.72 6.08
C LEU A 108 13.81 -8.27 7.07
N GLU A 109 14.19 -7.50 8.09
CA GLU A 109 15.09 -7.94 9.16
C GLU A 109 14.49 -9.11 9.97
N LYS A 110 13.19 -9.04 10.30
CA LYS A 110 12.50 -10.11 11.03
C LYS A 110 12.26 -11.37 10.20
N GLY A 111 12.08 -11.22 8.88
CA GLY A 111 11.83 -12.33 7.97
C GLY A 111 13.10 -13.05 7.48
N ALA A 112 14.29 -12.52 7.77
CA ALA A 112 15.57 -13.12 7.42
C ALA A 112 16.06 -14.19 8.43
N VAL A 113 15.20 -14.59 9.38
CA VAL A 113 15.48 -15.59 10.42
C VAL A 113 14.69 -16.87 10.15
#